data_AF-A0A0D6AFD2-F1
#
_entry.id   AF-A0A0D6AFD2-F1
#
_cell.length_a   1.000
_cell.length_b   1.000
_cell.length_c   1.000
_cell.angle_alpha   90.00
_cell.angle_beta   90.00
_cell.angle_gamma   90.00
#
_symmetry.space_group_name_H-M   'P 1'
#
loop_
_entity.id
_entity.type
_entity.pdbx_description
1 polymer ?
#
loop_
_entity_poly.entity_id
_entity_poly.type
_entity_poly.pdbx_seq_one_letter_code
_entity_poly.pdbx_strand_id
1 'polypeptide(L)'
;MSQPIPPIVLPPLENADVEQTWLKTNLHQWLDQEFIPETINETIASRAAQIFIRQRLEGENDLGSLVIAIVTEMQSFDFQKSFYSEFAIANAVSDLILKSLGINTCCGQD
;
A
#
# COMPACT_ATOMS: atom_id res chain seq x y z
N MET A 1 21.17 11.80 21.87
CA MET A 1 20.50 12.08 20.58
C MET A 1 20.07 10.73 20.03
N SER A 2 18.77 10.50 19.81
CA SER A 2 18.28 9.28 19.16
C SER A 2 18.70 9.30 17.70
N GLN A 3 19.33 8.22 17.22
CA GLN A 3 19.62 8.09 15.80
C GLN A 3 18.29 7.94 15.01
N PRO A 4 18.14 8.61 13.86
CA PRO A 4 16.94 8.45 13.04
C PRO A 4 16.87 7.03 12.50
N ILE A 5 15.65 6.49 12.41
CA ILE A 5 15.40 5.18 11.83
C ILE A 5 15.68 5.28 10.32
N PRO A 6 16.50 4.38 9.75
CA PRO A 6 16.78 4.41 8.31
C PRO A 6 15.50 4.13 7.51
N PRO A 7 15.38 4.74 6.31
CA PRO A 7 14.25 4.49 5.41
C PRO A 7 14.22 3.04 4.94
N ILE A 8 13.02 2.57 4.60
CA ILE A 8 12.81 1.27 3.95
C ILE A 8 12.73 1.52 2.45
N VAL A 9 13.73 1.04 1.71
CA VAL A 9 13.84 1.23 0.26
C VAL A 9 13.57 -0.09 -0.44
N LEU A 10 12.60 -0.09 -1.35
CA LEU A 10 12.25 -1.25 -2.16
C LEU A 10 13.34 -1.55 -3.20
N PRO A 11 13.50 -2.82 -3.61
CA PRO A 11 14.38 -3.15 -4.73
C PRO A 11 13.91 -2.47 -6.02
N PRO A 12 14.80 -2.33 -7.01
CA PRO A 12 14.45 -1.77 -8.32
C PRO A 12 13.23 -2.46 -8.91
N LEU A 13 12.37 -1.68 -9.56
CA LEU A 13 11.21 -2.19 -10.26
C LEU A 13 11.64 -3.10 -11.41
N GLU A 14 11.29 -4.39 -11.34
CA GLU A 14 11.61 -5.37 -12.39
C GLU A 14 10.51 -5.44 -13.46
N ASN A 15 9.26 -5.53 -13.03
CA ASN A 15 8.10 -5.60 -13.93
C ASN A 15 6.88 -4.90 -13.32
N ALA A 16 6.49 -3.79 -13.94
CA ALA A 16 5.40 -2.95 -13.48
C ALA A 16 4.04 -3.66 -13.45
N ASP A 17 3.72 -4.44 -14.48
CA ASP A 17 2.42 -5.12 -14.57
C ASP A 17 2.29 -6.21 -13.50
N VAL A 18 3.37 -6.95 -13.24
CA VAL A 18 3.42 -7.98 -12.20
C VAL A 18 3.26 -7.36 -10.82
N GLU A 19 4.03 -6.32 -10.51
CA GLU A 19 4.00 -5.67 -9.20
C GLU A 19 2.66 -4.96 -8.94
N GLN A 20 2.09 -4.29 -9.96
CA GLN A 20 0.76 -3.68 -9.89
C GLN A 20 -0.33 -4.74 -9.68
N THR A 21 -0.30 -5.82 -10.46
CA THR A 21 -1.29 -6.91 -10.34
C THR A 21 -1.21 -7.58 -8.97
N TRP A 22 0.00 -7.82 -8.49
CA TRP A 22 0.24 -8.37 -7.16
C TRP A 22 -0.34 -7.46 -6.08
N LEU A 23 -0.01 -6.16 -6.09
CA LEU A 23 -0.48 -5.24 -5.05
C LEU A 23 -2.01 -5.10 -5.08
N LYS A 24 -2.59 -4.94 -6.27
CA LYS A 24 -4.05 -4.87 -6.44
C LYS A 24 -4.73 -6.12 -5.85
N THR A 25 -4.24 -7.30 -6.20
CA THR A 25 -4.87 -8.58 -5.81
C THR A 25 -4.80 -8.77 -4.29
N ASN A 26 -3.62 -8.56 -3.70
CA ASN A 26 -3.43 -8.74 -2.26
C ASN A 26 -4.17 -7.68 -1.45
N LEU A 27 -4.21 -6.43 -1.92
CA LEU A 27 -4.97 -5.37 -1.26
C LEU A 27 -6.48 -5.64 -1.33
N HIS A 28 -7.01 -6.03 -2.49
CA HIS A 28 -8.43 -6.39 -2.61
C HIS A 28 -8.77 -7.54 -1.65
N GLN A 29 -7.95 -8.59 -1.62
CA GLN A 29 -8.13 -9.69 -0.68
C GLN A 29 -8.08 -9.22 0.78
N TRP A 30 -7.17 -8.34 1.15
CA TRP A 30 -7.10 -7.77 2.49
C TRP A 30 -8.39 -7.01 2.85
N LEU A 31 -8.91 -6.20 1.92
CA LEU A 31 -10.13 -5.42 2.12
C LEU A 31 -11.38 -6.31 2.33
N ASP A 32 -11.41 -7.47 1.68
CA ASP A 32 -12.51 -8.44 1.79
C ASP A 32 -12.39 -9.38 3.00
N GLN A 33 -11.24 -9.40 3.68
CA GLN A 33 -11.00 -10.25 4.85
C GLN A 33 -11.31 -9.55 6.17
N GLU A 34 -11.02 -8.26 6.28
CA GLU A 34 -11.20 -7.51 7.54
C GLU A 34 -12.66 -7.11 7.79
N PHE A 35 -13.44 -6.87 6.73
CA PHE A 35 -14.86 -6.54 6.80
C PHE A 35 -15.66 -7.29 5.73
N ILE A 36 -16.99 -7.10 5.73
CA ILE A 36 -17.86 -7.68 4.71
C ILE A 36 -17.40 -7.18 3.32
N PRO A 37 -17.24 -8.06 2.32
CA PRO A 37 -16.86 -7.67 0.97
C PRO A 37 -17.81 -6.65 0.37
N GLU A 38 -17.25 -5.54 -0.13
CA GLU A 38 -17.98 -4.47 -0.78
C GLU A 38 -17.49 -4.28 -2.20
N THR A 39 -18.40 -4.03 -3.14
CA THR A 39 -18.05 -3.83 -4.56
C THR A 39 -17.05 -2.69 -4.80
N ILE A 40 -16.98 -1.74 -3.87
CA ILE A 40 -16.03 -0.62 -3.93
C ILE A 40 -14.58 -1.05 -3.68
N ASN A 41 -14.35 -2.20 -3.01
CA ASN A 41 -13.03 -2.68 -2.62
C ASN A 41 -12.12 -2.91 -3.85
N GLU A 42 -12.65 -3.49 -4.93
CA GLU A 42 -11.93 -3.67 -6.19
C GLU A 42 -11.49 -2.31 -6.79
N THR A 43 -12.33 -1.28 -6.68
CA THR A 43 -12.00 0.07 -7.18
C THR A 43 -10.90 0.72 -6.31
N ILE A 44 -11.00 0.58 -4.99
CA ILE A 44 -10.00 1.06 -4.04
C ILE A 44 -8.64 0.41 -4.31
N ALA A 45 -8.63 -0.93 -4.41
CA ALA A 45 -7.41 -1.69 -4.65
C ALA A 45 -6.76 -1.34 -5.99
N SER A 46 -7.57 -1.19 -7.04
CA SER A 46 -7.10 -0.76 -8.36
C SER A 46 -6.47 0.63 -8.32
N ARG A 47 -7.11 1.61 -7.66
CA ARG A 47 -6.59 2.98 -7.55
C ARG A 47 -5.28 3.03 -6.76
N ALA A 48 -5.22 2.37 -5.59
CA ALA A 48 -4.02 2.35 -4.77
C ALA A 48 -2.84 1.71 -5.51
N ALA A 49 -3.07 0.59 -6.21
CA ALA A 49 -2.04 -0.06 -7.01
C ALA A 49 -1.56 0.81 -8.19
N GLN A 50 -2.47 1.57 -8.82
CA GLN A 50 -2.12 2.50 -9.89
C GLN A 50 -1.27 3.68 -9.39
N ILE A 51 -1.61 4.25 -8.23
CA ILE A 51 -0.81 5.32 -7.60
C ILE A 51 0.60 4.79 -7.30
N PHE A 52 0.66 3.65 -6.62
CA PHE A 52 1.92 3.01 -6.24
C PHE A 52 2.83 2.75 -7.45
N ILE A 53 2.31 2.13 -8.51
CA ILE A 53 3.14 1.79 -9.67
C ILE A 53 3.57 3.04 -10.46
N ARG A 54 2.74 4.08 -10.49
CA ARG A 54 3.11 5.35 -11.14
C ARG A 54 4.31 5.98 -10.44
N GLN A 55 4.29 6.05 -9.11
CA GLN A 55 5.41 6.56 -8.31
C GLN A 55 6.68 5.71 -8.49
N ARG A 56 6.54 4.38 -8.54
CA ARG A 56 7.66 3.45 -8.81
C ARG A 56 8.30 3.70 -10.18
N LEU A 57 7.48 3.91 -11.21
CA LEU A 57 7.93 4.23 -12.57
C LEU A 57 8.59 5.62 -12.66
N GLU A 58 8.20 6.56 -11.78
CA GLU A 58 8.84 7.87 -11.63
C GLU A 58 10.17 7.80 -10.85
N GLY A 59 10.56 6.61 -10.37
CA GLY A 59 11.82 6.34 -9.70
C GLY A 59 11.78 6.38 -8.18
N GLU A 60 10.59 6.55 -7.58
CA GLU A 60 10.42 6.49 -6.14
C GLU A 60 10.46 5.04 -5.64
N ASN A 61 11.30 4.78 -4.65
CA ASN A 61 11.48 3.46 -4.04
C ASN A 61 11.46 3.50 -2.51
N ASP A 62 11.42 4.68 -1.90
CA ASP A 62 11.20 4.84 -0.47
C ASP A 62 9.75 4.50 -0.12
N LEU A 63 9.56 3.51 0.78
CA LEU A 63 8.23 3.08 1.19
C LEU A 63 7.45 4.21 1.85
N GLY A 64 8.11 5.07 2.63
CA GLY A 64 7.47 6.21 3.29
C GLY A 64 6.88 7.18 2.27
N SER A 65 7.66 7.59 1.28
CA SER A 65 7.22 8.42 0.15
C SER A 65 6.04 7.79 -0.61
N LEU A 66 6.13 6.48 -0.90
CA LEU A 66 5.07 5.75 -1.61
C LEU A 66 3.75 5.73 -0.82
N VAL A 67 3.82 5.48 0.49
CA VAL A 67 2.65 5.51 1.40
C VAL A 67 2.06 6.92 1.47
N ILE A 68 2.90 7.97 1.58
CA ILE A 68 2.44 9.36 1.59
C ILE A 68 1.73 9.72 0.28
N ALA A 69 2.25 9.29 -0.87
CA ALA A 69 1.62 9.51 -2.16
C ALA A 69 0.23 8.85 -2.22
N ILE A 70 0.10 7.60 -1.75
CA ILE A 70 -1.18 6.89 -1.69
C ILE A 70 -2.19 7.65 -0.82
N VAL A 71 -1.82 8.04 0.41
CA VAL A 71 -2.72 8.82 1.27
C VAL A 71 -3.17 10.10 0.56
N THR A 72 -2.21 10.87 0.03
CA THR A 72 -2.47 12.18 -0.56
C THR A 72 -3.41 12.10 -1.75
N GLU A 73 -3.23 11.11 -2.63
CA GLU A 73 -4.07 10.97 -3.82
C GLU A 73 -5.43 10.34 -3.50
N MET A 74 -5.48 9.39 -2.55
CA MET A 74 -6.71 8.76 -2.13
C MET A 74 -7.63 9.69 -1.33
N GLN A 75 -7.15 10.83 -0.81
CA GLN A 75 -8.03 11.86 -0.23
C GLN A 75 -9.10 12.37 -1.21
N SER A 76 -8.85 12.28 -2.51
CA SER A 76 -9.82 12.64 -3.56
C SER A 76 -10.87 11.56 -3.84
N PHE A 77 -10.74 10.38 -3.21
CA PHE A 77 -11.67 9.26 -3.38
C PHE A 77 -12.86 9.36 -2.42
N ASP A 78 -14.05 9.01 -2.91
CA ASP A 78 -15.26 8.96 -2.09
C ASP A 78 -15.37 7.61 -1.37
N PHE A 79 -15.03 7.60 -0.08
CA PHE A 79 -15.10 6.43 0.79
C PHE A 79 -16.46 6.25 1.47
N GLN A 80 -17.51 7.03 1.16
CA GLN A 80 -18.80 6.91 1.85
C GLN A 80 -19.44 5.51 1.81
N LYS A 81 -19.10 4.71 0.80
CA LYS A 81 -19.56 3.32 0.63
C LYS A 81 -18.53 2.27 1.07
N SER A 82 -17.46 2.69 1.75
CA SER A 82 -16.39 1.83 2.20
C SER A 82 -16.30 1.80 3.72
N PHE A 83 -15.82 0.69 4.26
CA PHE A 83 -15.46 0.57 5.67
C PHE A 83 -14.07 1.17 5.98
N TYR A 84 -13.34 1.62 4.96
CA TYR A 84 -11.96 2.07 5.06
C TYR A 84 -11.81 3.56 4.76
N SER A 85 -10.70 4.13 5.20
CA SER A 85 -10.22 5.47 4.83
C SER A 85 -8.93 5.37 4.03
N GLU A 86 -8.52 6.47 3.40
CA GLU A 86 -7.23 6.62 2.72
C GLU A 86 -6.04 6.19 3.57
N PHE A 87 -6.08 6.48 4.88
CA PHE A 87 -5.04 6.08 5.83
C PHE A 87 -5.02 4.56 6.05
N ALA A 88 -6.20 3.94 6.18
CA ALA A 88 -6.29 2.49 6.32
C ALA A 88 -5.74 1.78 5.08
N ILE A 89 -6.05 2.29 3.87
CA ILE A 89 -5.53 1.75 2.62
C ILE A 89 -4.01 1.88 2.56
N ALA A 90 -3.46 3.06 2.87
CA ALA A 90 -2.02 3.28 2.81
C ALA A 90 -1.25 2.42 3.83
N ASN A 91 -1.80 2.22 5.04
CA ASN A 91 -1.24 1.31 6.04
C ASN A 91 -1.28 -0.15 5.57
N ALA A 92 -2.41 -0.60 5.00
CA ALA A 92 -2.51 -1.95 4.46
C ALA A 92 -1.50 -2.18 3.32
N VAL A 93 -1.31 -1.20 2.43
CA VAL A 93 -0.27 -1.26 1.39
C VAL A 93 1.12 -1.37 2.02
N SER A 94 1.44 -0.54 3.02
CA SER A 94 2.72 -0.61 3.73
C SER A 94 2.95 -2.00 4.32
N ASP A 95 1.97 -2.57 5.01
CA ASP A 95 2.08 -3.91 5.61
C ASP A 95 2.28 -5.01 4.57
N LEU A 96 1.55 -4.95 3.44
CA LEU A 96 1.70 -5.91 2.35
C LEU A 96 3.12 -5.86 1.74
N ILE A 97 3.65 -4.66 1.53
CA ILE A 97 5.00 -4.48 1.00
C ILE A 97 6.05 -4.95 2.00
N LEU A 98 5.91 -4.63 3.29
CA LEU A 98 6.84 -5.11 4.31
C LEU A 98 6.87 -6.64 4.38
N LYS A 99 5.69 -7.27 4.31
CA LYS A 99 5.57 -8.73 4.22
C LYS A 99 6.24 -9.29 2.96
N SER A 100 6.11 -8.65 1.80
CA SER A 100 6.75 -9.11 0.56
C SER A 100 8.28 -9.01 0.61
N LEU A 101 8.82 -8.06 1.39
CA LEU A 101 10.24 -7.94 1.69
C LEU A 101 10.73 -8.91 2.78
N GLY A 102 9.83 -9.71 3.38
CA GLY A 102 10.15 -10.59 4.50
C GLY A 102 10.37 -9.85 5.83
N ILE A 103 9.98 -8.57 5.91
CA ILE A 103 10.03 -7.77 7.12
C ILE A 103 8.75 -8.04 7.91
N ASN A 104 8.88 -8.74 9.04
CA ASN A 104 7.74 -8.98 9.92
C ASN A 104 7.32 -7.69 10.62
N THR A 105 6.07 -7.27 10.40
CA THR A 105 5.44 -6.13 11.08
C THR A 105 4.75 -6.51 12.38
N CYS A 106 4.73 -7.80 12.74
CA CYS A 106 4.19 -8.24 14.01
C CYS A 106 5.04 -7.72 15.17
N CYS A 107 4.37 -6.94 16.02
CA CYS A 107 4.65 -6.50 17.39
C CYS A 107 6.07 -6.75 17.90
N GLY A 108 6.72 -5.66 18.33
CA GLY A 108 8.07 -5.61 18.90
C GLY A 108 8.47 -6.88 19.65
N GLN A 109 9.62 -7.42 19.27
CA GLN A 109 10.26 -8.53 19.97
C GLN A 109 10.35 -8.19 21.47
N ASP A 110 9.70 -9.01 22.29
CA ASP A 110 10.05 -9.17 23.70
C ASP A 110 11.47 -9.74 23.83
#